data_AF-A0A966CHT1-F1
#
_entry.id   AF-A0A966CHT1-F1
#
_cell.length_a   1.000
_cell.length_b   1.000
_cell.length_c   1.000
_cell.angle_alpha   90.00
_cell.angle_beta   90.00
_cell.angle_gamma   90.00
#
_symmetry.space_group_name_H-M   'P 1'
#
loop_
_entity.id
_entity.type
_entity.pdbx_description
1 polymer ?
#
loop_
_entity_poly.entity_id
_entity_poly.type
_entity_poly.pdbx_seq_one_letter_code
_entity_poly.pdbx_strand_id
1 'polypeptide(L)'
;MSTTKRRTSPYKTNGATLGFEEKLWAAADKLRAHMDAAEYKHVVLGLIFLKYISDAFETRHSALEHDLSDPSSAAYVREPAARYEVLEDRDEYTAENVFWVPAEARWDRLQSQAKSPQVGKLIDDAMTAIERENPRLRGVLPKTYARPDLDKTRLGELLDLIGTIGLGDPESQKKDILGRTYEYFLGRFASAEGKGGGEF
;
A
#
# COMPACT_ATOMS: atom_id res chain seq x y z
N MET A 1 43.07 5.42 33.56
CA MET A 1 42.80 4.98 32.18
C MET A 1 41.51 4.19 32.16
N SER A 2 40.45 4.72 31.57
CA SER A 2 39.27 3.99 31.06
C SER A 2 38.22 5.01 30.62
N THR A 3 38.16 5.30 29.32
CA THR A 3 37.03 5.99 28.70
C THR A 3 36.49 5.10 27.58
N THR A 4 35.31 4.55 27.84
CA THR A 4 34.54 3.66 26.98
C THR A 4 34.13 4.38 25.69
N LYS A 5 34.64 3.91 24.55
CA LYS A 5 34.22 4.32 23.21
C LYS A 5 32.79 3.82 22.97
N ARG A 6 31.83 4.74 22.78
CA ARG A 6 30.50 4.43 22.25
C ARG A 6 30.66 3.82 20.85
N ARG A 7 30.15 2.60 20.66
CA ARG A 7 30.01 1.97 19.34
C ARG A 7 28.79 2.58 18.66
N THR A 8 29.02 3.40 17.64
CA THR A 8 27.98 3.81 16.69
C THR A 8 27.69 2.64 15.75
N SER A 9 26.40 2.29 15.60
CA SER A 9 25.93 1.29 14.65
C SER A 9 26.11 1.82 13.22
N PRO A 10 26.70 1.07 12.28
CA PRO A 10 26.81 1.48 10.89
C PRO A 10 25.59 0.96 10.13
N TYR A 11 24.47 1.69 10.15
CA TYR A 11 23.48 1.48 9.11
C TYR A 11 24.05 2.02 7.80
N LYS A 12 24.46 1.10 6.91
CA LYS A 12 24.79 1.40 5.52
C LYS A 12 23.54 1.95 4.83
N THR A 13 23.51 3.25 4.60
CA THR A 13 22.67 3.88 3.58
C THR A 13 23.12 3.38 2.21
N ASN A 14 22.51 2.30 1.73
CA ASN A 14 22.60 1.96 0.31
C ASN A 14 21.74 2.94 -0.49
N GLY A 15 22.38 4.07 -0.83
CA GLY A 15 21.84 5.14 -1.64
C GLY A 15 21.59 4.71 -3.08
N ALA A 16 20.35 4.36 -3.37
CA ALA A 16 19.77 4.57 -4.68
C ALA A 16 18.30 4.93 -4.47
N THR A 17 18.02 6.14 -3.95
CA THR A 17 16.69 6.76 -4.04
C THR A 17 16.21 6.57 -5.47
N LEU A 18 15.16 5.77 -5.66
CA LEU A 18 14.68 5.40 -7.00
C LEU A 18 13.98 6.61 -7.67
N GLY A 19 13.99 7.78 -7.01
CA GLY A 19 13.50 9.06 -7.50
C GLY A 19 11.97 9.16 -7.45
N PHE A 20 11.28 8.04 -7.25
CA PHE A 20 9.84 8.03 -7.08
C PHE A 20 9.44 8.45 -5.66
N GLU A 21 10.27 8.23 -4.64
CA GLU A 21 9.96 8.58 -3.25
C GLU A 21 9.73 10.10 -3.12
N GLU A 22 10.55 10.90 -3.80
CA GLU A 22 10.40 12.36 -3.86
C GLU A 22 9.15 12.79 -4.64
N LYS A 23 8.84 12.12 -5.75
CA LYS A 23 7.61 12.40 -6.54
C LYS A 23 6.37 12.07 -5.73
N LEU A 24 6.34 10.92 -5.07
CA LEU A 24 5.28 10.52 -4.14
C LEU A 24 5.12 11.53 -3.01
N TRP A 25 6.23 11.96 -2.41
CA TRP A 25 6.18 12.97 -1.36
C TRP A 25 5.64 14.31 -1.87
N ALA A 26 6.04 14.75 -3.06
CA ALA A 26 5.53 15.99 -3.63
C ALA A 26 4.01 15.93 -3.89
N ALA A 27 3.48 14.78 -4.32
CA ALA A 27 2.04 14.58 -4.45
C ALA A 27 1.33 14.51 -3.08
N ALA A 28 1.93 13.84 -2.10
CA ALA A 28 1.41 13.79 -0.73
C ALA A 28 1.41 15.18 -0.06
N ASP A 29 2.45 15.99 -0.26
CA ASP A 29 2.56 17.34 0.29
C ASP A 29 1.53 18.30 -0.34
N LYS A 30 1.15 18.07 -1.60
CA LYS A 30 0.01 18.75 -2.20
C LYS A 30 -1.28 18.44 -1.46
N LEU A 31 -1.51 17.20 -1.02
CA LEU A 31 -2.70 16.85 -0.24
C LEU A 31 -2.70 17.56 1.13
N ARG A 32 -1.52 17.79 1.71
CA ARG A 32 -1.32 18.46 3.01
C ARG A 32 -1.80 19.91 3.05
N ALA A 33 -1.93 20.63 1.93
CA ALA A 33 -2.12 22.08 1.93
C ALA A 33 -3.27 22.59 2.84
N HIS A 34 -4.23 21.73 3.20
CA HIS A 34 -5.33 22.05 4.11
C HIS A 34 -5.39 21.18 5.39
N MET A 35 -4.38 20.36 5.71
CA MET A 35 -4.41 19.36 6.79
C MET A 35 -3.19 19.41 7.73
N ASP A 36 -3.37 18.98 8.98
CA ASP A 36 -2.27 18.81 9.94
C ASP A 36 -1.38 17.60 9.60
N ALA A 37 -0.11 17.66 10.03
CA ALA A 37 0.92 16.69 9.70
C ALA A 37 0.62 15.28 10.21
N ALA A 38 0.06 15.18 11.41
CA ALA A 38 -0.32 13.91 12.00
C ALA A 38 -1.43 13.22 11.20
N GLU A 39 -2.36 13.99 10.62
CA GLU A 39 -3.54 13.47 9.94
C GLU A 39 -3.24 12.95 8.53
N TYR A 40 -2.44 13.69 7.74
CA TYR A 40 -2.12 13.24 6.38
C TYR A 40 -1.12 12.08 6.37
N LYS A 41 -0.33 11.88 7.44
CA LYS A 41 0.54 10.70 7.59
C LYS A 41 -0.23 9.40 7.47
N HIS A 42 -1.34 9.29 8.19
CA HIS A 42 -2.15 8.08 8.18
C HIS A 42 -2.79 7.83 6.80
N VAL A 43 -3.22 8.90 6.12
CA VAL A 43 -3.78 8.82 4.76
C VAL A 43 -2.77 8.22 3.79
N VAL A 44 -1.55 8.78 3.74
CA VAL A 44 -0.53 8.37 2.77
C VAL A 44 0.00 6.97 3.08
N LEU A 45 0.38 6.71 4.33
CA LEU A 45 0.88 5.38 4.72
C LEU A 45 -0.17 4.30 4.51
N GLY A 46 -1.45 4.59 4.77
CA GLY A 46 -2.55 3.66 4.50
C GLY A 46 -2.68 3.31 3.02
N LEU A 47 -2.56 4.28 2.10
CA LEU A 47 -2.62 4.00 0.66
C LEU A 47 -1.42 3.20 0.16
N ILE A 48 -0.22 3.47 0.69
CA ILE A 48 0.98 2.69 0.38
C ILE A 48 0.79 1.24 0.86
N PHE A 49 0.23 1.04 2.06
CA PHE A 49 -0.11 -0.29 2.55
C PHE A 49 -1.13 -1.00 1.65
N LEU A 50 -2.20 -0.29 1.27
CA LEU A 50 -3.24 -0.83 0.39
C LEU A 50 -2.67 -1.25 -0.96
N LYS A 51 -1.76 -0.46 -1.54
CA LYS A 51 -1.07 -0.84 -2.78
C LYS A 51 -0.22 -2.09 -2.60
N TYR A 52 0.54 -2.16 -1.51
CA TYR A 52 1.36 -3.34 -1.21
C TYR A 52 0.54 -4.63 -1.13
N ILE A 53 -0.55 -4.64 -0.35
CA ILE A 53 -1.39 -5.83 -0.23
C ILE A 53 -2.09 -6.17 -1.56
N SER A 54 -2.46 -5.15 -2.34
CA SER A 54 -3.06 -5.35 -3.67
C SER A 54 -2.07 -5.98 -4.64
N ASP A 55 -0.82 -5.52 -4.68
CA ASP A 55 0.21 -6.08 -5.55
C ASP A 55 0.58 -7.52 -5.19
N ALA A 56 0.67 -7.82 -3.89
CA ALA A 56 0.91 -9.17 -3.42
C ALA A 56 -0.25 -10.10 -3.80
N PHE A 57 -1.49 -9.63 -3.65
CA PHE A 57 -2.70 -10.33 -4.09
C PHE A 57 -2.69 -10.58 -5.59
N GLU A 58 -2.51 -9.55 -6.42
CA GLU A 58 -2.53 -9.67 -7.88
C GLU A 58 -1.40 -10.56 -8.41
N THR A 59 -0.24 -10.54 -7.76
CA THR A 59 0.86 -11.47 -8.06
C THR A 59 0.43 -12.92 -7.84
N ARG A 60 -0.20 -13.23 -6.70
CA ARG A 60 -0.69 -14.57 -6.40
C ARG A 60 -1.84 -14.96 -7.32
N HIS A 61 -2.79 -14.07 -7.54
CA HIS A 61 -3.92 -14.29 -8.43
C HIS A 61 -3.44 -14.59 -9.85
N SER A 62 -2.47 -13.83 -10.37
CA SER A 62 -1.90 -14.06 -11.71
C SER A 62 -1.17 -15.40 -11.82
N ALA A 63 -0.44 -15.81 -10.78
CA ALA A 63 0.21 -17.11 -10.74
C ALA A 63 -0.82 -18.26 -10.73
N LEU A 64 -1.86 -18.14 -9.91
CA LEU A 64 -2.98 -19.10 -9.87
C LEU A 64 -3.68 -19.18 -11.22
N GLU A 65 -4.06 -18.05 -11.82
CA GLU A 65 -4.73 -18.02 -13.13
C GLU A 65 -3.87 -18.71 -14.20
N HIS A 66 -2.57 -18.43 -14.21
CA HIS A 66 -1.63 -19.10 -15.11
C HIS A 66 -1.66 -20.62 -14.92
N ASP A 67 -1.45 -21.10 -13.69
CA ASP A 67 -1.37 -22.53 -13.39
C ASP A 67 -2.70 -23.26 -13.60
N LEU A 68 -3.83 -22.60 -13.35
CA LEU A 68 -5.17 -23.15 -13.58
C LEU A 68 -5.53 -23.19 -15.06
N SER A 69 -5.00 -22.27 -15.88
CA SER A 69 -5.33 -22.16 -17.31
C SER A 69 -4.39 -22.91 -18.25
N ASP A 70 -3.20 -23.28 -17.79
CA ASP A 70 -2.20 -24.04 -18.55
C ASP A 70 -2.53 -25.56 -18.59
N PRO A 71 -2.86 -26.16 -19.76
CA PRO A 71 -3.14 -27.59 -19.88
C PRO A 71 -2.01 -28.53 -19.47
N SER A 72 -0.78 -28.01 -19.33
CA SER A 72 0.39 -28.78 -18.88
C SER A 72 0.61 -28.74 -17.36
N SER A 73 -0.09 -27.85 -16.66
CA SER A 73 -0.02 -27.71 -15.20
C SER A 73 -0.79 -28.83 -14.49
N ALA A 74 -0.26 -29.27 -13.34
CA ALA A 74 -0.96 -30.20 -12.47
C ALA A 74 -2.24 -29.62 -11.86
N ALA A 75 -2.34 -28.28 -11.79
CA ALA A 75 -3.50 -27.55 -11.30
C ALA A 75 -4.50 -27.22 -12.42
N TYR A 76 -4.29 -27.67 -13.66
CA TYR A 76 -5.15 -27.30 -14.78
C TYR A 76 -6.64 -27.58 -14.54
N VAL A 77 -7.45 -26.55 -14.74
CA VAL A 77 -8.91 -26.62 -14.71
C VAL A 77 -9.44 -26.12 -16.04
N ARG A 78 -10.09 -27.03 -16.79
CA ARG A 78 -10.61 -26.76 -18.14
C ARG A 78 -11.71 -25.71 -18.10
N GLU A 79 -12.67 -25.86 -17.19
CA GLU A 79 -13.87 -25.04 -17.12
C GLU A 79 -13.57 -23.66 -16.49
N PRO A 80 -13.82 -22.54 -17.20
CA PRO A 80 -13.54 -21.20 -16.67
C PRO A 80 -14.28 -20.86 -15.37
N ALA A 81 -15.50 -21.36 -15.19
CA ALA A 81 -16.27 -21.14 -13.97
C ALA A 81 -15.61 -21.81 -12.76
N ALA A 82 -15.10 -23.04 -12.93
CA ALA A 82 -14.37 -23.74 -11.88
C ALA A 82 -13.02 -23.06 -11.58
N ARG A 83 -12.33 -22.50 -12.59
CA ARG A 83 -11.15 -21.66 -12.36
C ARG A 83 -11.48 -20.46 -11.48
N TYR A 84 -12.57 -19.77 -11.80
CA TYR A 84 -13.01 -18.60 -11.04
C TYR A 84 -13.32 -18.94 -9.58
N GLU A 85 -13.94 -20.10 -9.30
CA GLU A 85 -14.17 -20.57 -7.93
C GLU A 85 -12.86 -20.72 -7.13
N VAL A 86 -11.80 -21.25 -7.75
CA VAL A 86 -10.48 -21.36 -7.11
C VAL A 86 -9.81 -19.99 -6.93
N LEU A 87 -9.89 -19.12 -7.94
CA LEU A 87 -9.32 -17.77 -7.87
C LEU A 87 -9.98 -16.91 -6.80
N GLU A 88 -11.25 -17.17 -6.48
CA GLU A 88 -11.98 -16.50 -5.42
C GLU A 88 -11.98 -17.25 -4.08
N ASP A 89 -11.21 -18.35 -3.97
CA ASP A 89 -10.98 -19.04 -2.71
C ASP A 89 -9.88 -18.33 -1.92
N ARG A 90 -10.19 -17.96 -0.68
CA ARG A 90 -9.31 -17.21 0.22
C ARG A 90 -8.15 -18.06 0.74
N ASP A 91 -8.36 -19.37 0.83
CA ASP A 91 -7.37 -20.29 1.37
C ASP A 91 -6.14 -20.36 0.45
N GLU A 92 -6.35 -20.18 -0.87
CA GLU A 92 -5.28 -20.12 -1.88
C GLU A 92 -4.31 -18.95 -1.70
N TYR A 93 -4.73 -17.90 -0.99
CA TYR A 93 -3.92 -16.73 -0.69
C TYR A 93 -3.32 -16.82 0.70
N THR A 94 -4.15 -17.24 1.66
CA THR A 94 -3.74 -17.35 3.07
C THR A 94 -2.63 -18.39 3.25
N ALA A 95 -2.67 -19.49 2.49
CA ALA A 95 -1.62 -20.52 2.49
C ALA A 95 -0.24 -19.96 2.10
N GLU A 96 -0.19 -18.93 1.25
CA GLU A 96 1.03 -18.25 0.82
C GLU A 96 1.35 -16.98 1.64
N ASN A 97 0.67 -16.78 2.78
CA ASN A 97 0.75 -15.57 3.61
C ASN A 97 0.38 -14.27 2.86
N VAL A 98 -0.46 -14.36 1.83
CA VAL A 98 -1.00 -13.22 1.09
C VAL A 98 -2.36 -12.85 1.68
N PHE A 99 -2.57 -11.56 1.96
CA PHE A 99 -3.87 -11.08 2.42
C PHE A 99 -4.91 -11.19 1.30
N TRP A 100 -6.11 -11.64 1.65
CA TRP A 100 -7.22 -11.67 0.71
C TRP A 100 -7.71 -10.25 0.41
N VAL A 101 -7.86 -9.91 -0.87
CA VAL A 101 -8.35 -8.60 -1.30
C VAL A 101 -9.69 -8.77 -2.03
N PRO A 102 -10.82 -8.41 -1.40
CA PRO A 102 -12.14 -8.46 -2.03
C PRO A 102 -12.21 -7.66 -3.33
N ALA A 103 -13.08 -8.07 -4.25
CA ALA A 103 -13.24 -7.41 -5.55
C ALA A 103 -13.55 -5.91 -5.44
N GLU A 104 -14.24 -5.47 -4.37
CA GLU A 104 -14.48 -4.04 -4.09
C GLU A 104 -13.24 -3.26 -3.66
N ALA A 105 -12.22 -3.94 -3.15
CA ALA A 105 -11.02 -3.36 -2.59
C ALA A 105 -9.77 -3.50 -3.48
N ARG A 106 -9.86 -4.21 -4.61
CA ARG A 106 -8.76 -4.36 -5.58
C ARG A 106 -8.33 -3.00 -6.11
N TRP A 107 -7.03 -2.80 -6.21
CA TRP A 107 -6.45 -1.49 -6.58
C TRP A 107 -6.99 -0.94 -7.89
N ASP A 108 -7.03 -1.77 -8.94
CA ASP A 108 -7.49 -1.35 -10.28
C ASP A 108 -8.91 -0.80 -10.25
N ARG A 109 -9.78 -1.38 -9.43
CA ARG A 109 -11.15 -0.87 -9.24
C ARG A 109 -11.14 0.50 -8.60
N LEU A 110 -10.36 0.70 -7.54
CA LEU A 110 -10.25 1.99 -6.86
C LEU A 110 -9.63 3.05 -7.78
N GLN A 111 -8.56 2.69 -8.49
CA GLN A 111 -7.88 3.56 -9.44
C GLN A 111 -8.79 3.98 -10.60
N SER A 112 -9.60 3.07 -11.14
CA SER A 112 -10.60 3.41 -12.16
C SER A 112 -11.62 4.47 -11.69
N GLN A 113 -11.78 4.60 -10.37
CA GLN A 113 -12.67 5.56 -9.71
C GLN A 113 -11.92 6.75 -9.09
N ALA A 114 -10.62 6.93 -9.37
CA ALA A 114 -9.78 7.96 -8.76
C ALA A 114 -10.36 9.38 -8.93
N LYS A 115 -11.02 9.65 -10.06
CA LYS A 115 -11.62 10.95 -10.40
C LYS A 115 -13.04 11.13 -9.84
N SER A 116 -13.59 10.11 -9.17
CA SER A 116 -14.93 10.17 -8.59
C SER A 116 -14.93 11.04 -7.34
N PRO A 117 -15.95 11.89 -7.12
CA PRO A 117 -16.12 12.60 -5.85
C PRO A 117 -16.32 11.63 -4.67
N GLN A 118 -16.67 10.37 -4.94
CA GLN A 118 -16.85 9.33 -3.93
C GLN A 118 -15.57 8.52 -3.63
N VAL A 119 -14.43 8.84 -4.26
CA VAL A 119 -13.17 8.07 -4.12
C VAL A 119 -12.78 7.85 -2.65
N GLY A 120 -12.97 8.86 -1.80
CA GLY A 120 -12.70 8.73 -0.37
C GLY A 120 -13.56 7.67 0.33
N LYS A 121 -14.86 7.64 0.01
CA LYS A 121 -15.78 6.61 0.55
C LYS A 121 -15.43 5.22 0.02
N LEU A 122 -15.09 5.11 -1.27
CA LEU A 122 -14.70 3.84 -1.87
C LEU A 122 -13.44 3.26 -1.21
N ILE A 123 -12.47 4.11 -0.87
CA ILE A 123 -11.28 3.68 -0.13
C ILE A 123 -11.66 3.26 1.30
N ASP A 124 -12.49 4.01 2.02
CA ASP A 124 -12.94 3.62 3.37
C ASP A 124 -13.69 2.27 3.37
N ASP A 125 -14.57 2.06 2.38
CA ASP A 125 -15.30 0.81 2.19
C ASP A 125 -14.33 -0.35 1.87
N ALA A 126 -13.32 -0.11 1.02
CA ALA A 126 -12.29 -1.10 0.69
C ALA A 126 -11.45 -1.50 1.91
N MET A 127 -10.96 -0.53 2.69
CA MET A 127 -10.21 -0.78 3.92
C MET A 127 -11.05 -1.59 4.92
N THR A 128 -12.33 -1.25 5.05
CA THR A 128 -13.27 -1.99 5.91
C THR A 128 -13.48 -3.43 5.43
N ALA A 129 -13.66 -3.64 4.12
CA ALA A 129 -13.82 -4.96 3.54
C ALA A 129 -12.56 -5.82 3.76
N ILE A 130 -11.37 -5.26 3.53
CA ILE A 130 -10.11 -5.96 3.78
C ILE A 130 -9.99 -6.38 5.24
N GLU A 131 -10.25 -5.50 6.20
CA GLU A 131 -10.19 -5.89 7.63
C GLU A 131 -11.21 -6.95 8.01
N ARG A 132 -12.40 -6.93 7.40
CA ARG A 132 -13.44 -7.94 7.63
C ARG A 132 -12.95 -9.31 7.20
N GLU A 133 -12.30 -9.41 6.05
CA GLU A 133 -11.81 -10.69 5.52
C GLU A 133 -10.47 -11.13 6.10
N ASN A 134 -9.69 -10.22 6.69
CA ASN A 134 -8.36 -10.50 7.20
C ASN A 134 -8.26 -10.17 8.70
N PRO A 135 -8.48 -11.14 9.60
CA PRO A 135 -8.49 -10.90 11.05
C PRO A 135 -7.23 -10.23 11.60
N ARG A 136 -6.06 -10.49 10.98
CA ARG A 136 -4.76 -9.88 11.35
C ARG A 136 -4.68 -8.37 11.10
N LEU A 137 -5.56 -7.83 10.25
CA LEU A 137 -5.59 -6.40 9.89
C LEU A 137 -6.64 -5.61 10.66
N ARG A 138 -7.43 -6.24 11.54
CA ARG A 138 -8.52 -5.57 12.25
C ARG A 138 -8.02 -4.35 13.06
N GLY A 139 -8.56 -3.17 12.74
CA GLY A 139 -8.20 -1.90 13.38
C GLY A 139 -6.87 -1.29 12.92
N VAL A 140 -6.20 -1.88 11.92
CA VAL A 140 -4.91 -1.40 11.41
C VAL A 140 -5.10 -0.37 10.28
N LEU A 141 -6.09 -0.56 9.42
CA LEU A 141 -6.29 0.24 8.23
C LEU A 141 -7.07 1.53 8.56
N PRO A 142 -6.59 2.71 8.11
CA PRO A 142 -7.30 3.96 8.30
C PRO A 142 -8.59 3.98 7.48
N LYS A 143 -9.63 4.62 8.02
CA LYS A 143 -10.99 4.70 7.43
C LYS A 143 -11.51 6.14 7.48
N THR A 144 -10.62 7.09 7.17
CA THR A 144 -10.86 8.53 7.30
C THR A 144 -10.63 9.25 5.96
N TYR A 145 -10.84 8.56 4.83
CA TYR A 145 -10.67 9.09 3.49
C TYR A 145 -11.92 9.84 2.99
N ALA A 146 -13.11 9.55 3.52
CA ALA A 146 -14.35 10.23 3.17
C ALA A 146 -14.54 11.60 3.86
N ARG A 147 -13.62 12.03 4.73
CA ARG A 147 -13.79 13.27 5.50
C ARG A 147 -13.98 14.51 4.59
N PRO A 148 -14.83 15.49 4.98
CA PRO A 148 -15.13 16.65 4.14
C PRO A 148 -13.95 17.57 3.84
N ASP A 149 -12.98 17.64 4.75
CA ASP A 149 -11.77 18.44 4.70
C ASP A 149 -10.66 17.86 3.80
N LEU A 150 -10.80 16.59 3.38
CA LEU A 150 -9.85 15.93 2.49
C LEU A 150 -10.22 16.17 1.02
N ASP A 151 -9.36 16.88 0.29
CA ASP A 151 -9.49 17.16 -1.15
C ASP A 151 -9.51 15.85 -1.96
N LYS A 152 -10.68 15.54 -2.53
CA LYS A 152 -10.93 14.30 -3.29
C LYS A 152 -10.19 14.26 -4.62
N THR A 153 -9.96 15.41 -5.23
CA THR A 153 -9.19 15.50 -6.48
C THR A 153 -7.74 15.10 -6.22
N ARG A 154 -7.11 15.71 -5.21
CA ARG A 154 -5.73 15.38 -4.82
C ARG A 154 -5.59 13.96 -4.30
N LEU A 155 -6.60 13.45 -3.59
CA LEU A 155 -6.64 12.04 -3.17
C LEU A 155 -6.62 11.09 -4.37
N GLY A 156 -7.42 11.39 -5.40
CA GLY A 156 -7.42 10.66 -6.67
C GLY A 156 -6.08 10.71 -7.39
N GLU A 157 -5.45 11.89 -7.48
CA GLU A 157 -4.12 12.05 -8.07
C GLU A 157 -3.05 11.24 -7.31
N LEU A 158 -3.12 11.21 -5.97
CA LEU A 158 -2.22 10.41 -5.15
C LEU A 158 -2.43 8.91 -5.39
N LEU A 159 -3.69 8.47 -5.50
CA LEU A 159 -4.04 7.09 -5.84
C LEU A 159 -3.46 6.71 -7.21
N ASP A 160 -3.66 7.54 -8.22
CA ASP A 160 -3.10 7.32 -9.56
C ASP A 160 -1.57 7.23 -9.54
N LEU A 161 -0.91 8.12 -8.80
CA LEU A 161 0.55 8.13 -8.72
C LEU A 161 1.09 6.87 -8.02
N ILE A 162 0.50 6.46 -6.89
CA ILE A 162 0.89 5.23 -6.19
C ILE A 162 0.67 4.01 -7.12
N GLY A 163 -0.37 4.03 -7.95
CA GLY A 163 -0.66 3.00 -8.94
C GLY A 163 0.46 2.75 -9.94
N THR A 164 1.29 3.76 -10.23
CA THR A 164 2.43 3.63 -11.15
C THR A 164 3.64 2.92 -10.55
N ILE A 165 3.59 2.53 -9.28
CA ILE A 165 4.72 1.98 -8.53
C ILE A 165 4.39 0.56 -8.12
N GLY A 166 5.24 -0.39 -8.49
CA GLY A 166 5.23 -1.74 -7.93
C GLY A 166 5.75 -1.70 -6.49
N LEU A 167 4.94 -2.14 -5.53
CA LEU A 167 5.30 -2.17 -4.10
C LEU A 167 5.28 -3.58 -3.52
N GLY A 168 4.36 -4.43 -3.98
CA GLY A 168 4.18 -5.79 -3.45
C GLY A 168 4.54 -6.92 -4.40
N ASP A 169 4.95 -6.62 -5.63
CA ASP A 169 5.38 -7.65 -6.59
C ASP A 169 6.77 -8.25 -6.21
N PRO A 170 7.14 -9.43 -6.71
CA PRO A 170 8.36 -10.12 -6.30
C PRO A 170 9.65 -9.33 -6.59
N GLU A 171 9.70 -8.55 -7.67
CA GLU A 171 10.85 -7.69 -7.99
C GLU A 171 10.99 -6.58 -6.95
N SER A 172 9.88 -5.98 -6.55
CA SER A 172 9.81 -4.91 -5.55
C SER A 172 10.13 -5.40 -4.14
N GLN A 173 9.67 -6.60 -3.78
CA GLN A 173 10.02 -7.24 -2.50
C GLN A 173 11.53 -7.55 -2.43
N LYS A 174 12.12 -8.08 -3.51
CA LYS A 174 13.58 -8.33 -3.59
C LYS A 174 14.40 -7.04 -3.45
N LYS A 175 13.85 -5.92 -3.89
CA LYS A 175 14.50 -4.59 -3.85
C LYS A 175 14.15 -3.79 -2.58
N ASP A 176 13.38 -4.38 -1.65
CA ASP A 176 12.87 -3.73 -0.43
C ASP A 176 12.23 -2.35 -0.70
N ILE A 177 11.44 -2.24 -1.77
CA ILE A 177 10.85 -0.96 -2.19
C ILE A 177 9.86 -0.45 -1.13
N LEU A 178 9.08 -1.35 -0.53
CA LEU A 178 8.14 -1.00 0.52
C LEU A 178 8.84 -0.42 1.75
N GLY A 179 9.79 -1.15 2.34
CA GLY A 179 10.49 -0.75 3.55
C GLY A 179 11.14 0.61 3.38
N ARG A 180 11.85 0.80 2.26
CA ARG A 180 12.47 2.08 1.90
C ARG A 180 11.47 3.22 1.72
N THR A 181 10.32 2.95 1.09
CA THR A 181 9.27 3.96 0.93
C THR A 181 8.71 4.36 2.29
N TYR A 182 8.40 3.40 3.16
CA TYR A 182 7.94 3.66 4.53
C TYR A 182 8.95 4.46 5.34
N GLU A 183 10.21 4.05 5.36
CA GLU A 183 11.28 4.75 6.07
C GLU A 183 11.47 6.19 5.57
N TYR A 184 11.45 6.38 4.24
CA TYR A 184 11.53 7.70 3.64
C TYR A 184 10.38 8.59 4.14
N PHE A 185 9.14 8.09 4.06
CA PHE A 185 7.97 8.83 4.50
C PHE A 185 8.04 9.14 6.00
N LEU A 186 8.37 8.16 6.85
CA LEU A 186 8.52 8.36 8.30
C LEU A 186 9.57 9.42 8.64
N GLY A 187 10.73 9.41 7.98
CA GLY A 187 11.77 10.43 8.17
C GLY A 187 11.32 11.83 7.74
N ARG A 188 10.55 11.93 6.65
CA ARG A 188 9.98 13.20 6.17
C ARG A 188 8.90 13.73 7.12
N PHE A 189 8.03 12.86 7.63
CA PHE A 189 7.03 13.22 8.65
C PHE A 189 7.67 13.71 9.94
N ALA A 190 8.66 12.99 10.47
CA ALA A 190 9.38 13.41 11.67
C ALA A 190 10.07 14.77 11.48
N SER A 191 10.65 15.01 10.30
CA SER A 191 11.27 16.30 9.96
C SER A 191 10.26 17.44 9.82
N ALA A 192 9.04 17.15 9.38
CA ALA A 192 7.97 18.13 9.24
C ALA A 192 7.33 18.47 10.60
N GLU A 193 7.06 17.46 11.43
CA GLU A 193 6.57 17.61 12.81
C GLU A 193 7.59 18.41 13.66
N GLY A 194 8.89 18.12 13.53
CA GLY A 194 9.96 18.81 14.26
C GLY A 194 10.25 20.26 13.81
N LYS A 195 9.74 20.70 12.66
CA LYS A 195 9.85 22.09 12.20
C LYS A 195 8.66 22.96 12.59
N GLY A 196 7.55 22.35 13.02
CA GLY A 196 6.37 23.04 13.57
C GLY A 196 6.37 23.17 15.10
N GLY A 197 7.18 22.38 15.81
CA GLY A 197 7.32 22.43 17.26
C GLY A 197 8.40 23.42 17.71
N GLY A 198 8.02 24.67 17.91
CA GLY A 198 8.78 25.55 18.79
C GLY A 198 8.84 24.96 20.22
N GLU A 199 10.01 25.15 20.85
CA GLU A 199 10.31 25.11 22.29
C GLU A 199 9.46 24.20 23.21
N PHE A 200 10.13 23.20 23.79
CA PHE A 200 10.05 22.93 25.23
C PHE A 200 11.45 22.99 25.82
#